data_AF-A0A0G1KD11-F1
#
_entry.id   AF-A0A0G1KD11-F1
#
_cell.length_a   1.000
_cell.length_b   1.000
_cell.length_c   1.000
_cell.angle_alpha   90.00
_cell.angle_beta   90.00
_cell.angle_gamma   90.00
#
_symmetry.space_group_name_H-M   'P 1'
#
loop_
_entity.id
_entity.type
_entity.pdbx_description
1 polymer ?
#
loop_
_entity_poly.entity_id
_entity_poly.type
_entity_poly.pdbx_seq_one_letter_code
_entity_poly.pdbx_strand_id
1 'polypeptide(L)'
;MICTKCGKVNKLSAQFCRYCGSRIVDIEEGVFDKEKFTPAGFWIRLGAYIIDLIGILGCAVVLGFVMTILFGESITDLPNVFWSYASYVIYSTFTLSIWSTTLGKYIYGLKVINESENNIDFGTAVKRSLLQPLSTIFFGIGYWNMDKNINKQAWHDEKSRTIVVRRKKNLVLAYLLTIIMGVIWLILSAEST
;
A
#
# COMPACT_ATOMS: atom_id res chain seq x y z
N MET A 1 -12.67 23.94 21.26
CA MET A 1 -13.68 24.13 20.19
C MET A 1 -13.66 25.58 19.69
N ILE A 2 -13.92 25.82 18.40
CA ILE A 2 -13.97 27.17 17.78
C ILE A 2 -15.43 27.58 17.63
N CYS A 3 -15.78 28.80 18.06
CA CYS A 3 -17.14 29.32 17.88
C CYS A 3 -17.42 29.64 16.40
N THR A 4 -18.44 29.03 15.80
CA THR A 4 -18.84 29.26 14.40
C THR A 4 -19.40 30.65 14.13
N LYS A 5 -19.86 31.37 15.18
CA LYS A 5 -20.41 32.73 15.06
C LYS A 5 -19.34 33.82 15.11
N CYS A 6 -18.33 33.69 15.96
CA CYS A 6 -17.33 34.75 16.19
C CYS A 6 -15.88 34.32 16.00
N GLY A 7 -15.60 33.07 15.65
CA GLY A 7 -14.26 32.56 15.34
C GLY A 7 -13.29 32.41 16.52
N LYS A 8 -13.70 32.72 17.75
CA LYS A 8 -12.81 32.65 18.92
C LYS A 8 -12.77 31.24 19.54
N VAL A 9 -11.59 30.87 20.04
CA VAL A 9 -11.33 29.57 20.68
C VAL A 9 -11.87 29.54 22.11
N ASN A 10 -12.57 28.46 22.45
CA ASN A 10 -13.11 28.18 23.78
C ASN A 10 -12.57 26.86 24.35
N LYS A 11 -12.71 26.67 25.68
CA LYS A 11 -12.39 25.41 26.38
C LYS A 11 -13.17 24.24 25.78
N LEU A 12 -12.63 23.03 25.88
CA LEU A 12 -13.19 21.81 25.26
C LEU A 12 -14.59 21.43 25.79
N SER A 13 -14.96 21.86 26.99
CA SER A 13 -16.25 21.57 27.63
C SER A 13 -17.20 22.79 27.71
N ALA A 14 -16.99 23.81 26.86
CA ALA A 14 -17.74 25.05 26.94
C ALA A 14 -19.06 24.99 26.15
N GLN A 15 -20.20 24.91 26.84
CA GLN A 15 -21.53 24.90 26.21
C GLN A 15 -21.90 26.24 25.54
N PHE A 16 -21.24 27.34 25.94
CA PHE A 16 -21.45 28.68 25.40
C PHE A 16 -20.12 29.39 25.12
N CYS A 17 -20.08 30.20 24.06
CA CYS A 17 -18.90 31.00 23.73
C CYS A 17 -18.71 32.13 24.75
N ARG A 18 -17.54 32.17 25.41
CA ARG A 18 -17.21 33.19 26.42
C ARG A 18 -17.13 34.62 25.88
N TYR A 19 -17.16 34.80 24.56
CA TYR A 19 -16.98 36.09 23.90
C TYR A 19 -18.24 36.64 23.24
N CYS A 20 -19.13 35.79 22.74
CA CYS A 20 -20.32 36.24 22.00
C CYS A 20 -21.64 35.61 22.49
N GLY A 21 -21.58 34.73 23.51
CA GLY A 21 -22.76 34.13 24.12
C GLY A 21 -23.51 33.12 23.26
N SER A 22 -23.06 32.82 22.04
CA SER A 22 -23.70 31.78 21.22
C SER A 22 -23.49 30.40 21.86
N ARG A 23 -24.53 29.57 21.84
CA ARG A 23 -24.42 28.16 22.18
C ARG A 23 -23.40 27.52 21.25
N ILE A 24 -22.41 26.84 21.82
CA ILE A 24 -21.50 26.02 21.02
C ILE A 24 -22.18 24.66 20.93
N VAL A 25 -22.54 24.28 19.70
CA VAL A 25 -23.04 22.93 19.46
C VAL A 25 -21.82 22.03 19.58
N ASP A 26 -21.83 21.17 20.60
CA ASP A 26 -20.93 20.03 20.63
C ASP A 26 -21.27 19.21 19.39
N ILE A 27 -20.40 19.27 18.38
CA ILE A 27 -20.39 18.23 17.37
C ILE A 27 -19.95 17.01 18.16
N GLU A 28 -20.91 16.18 18.59
CA GLU A 28 -20.61 14.86 19.13
C GLU A 28 -19.53 14.25 18.25
N GLU A 29 -18.47 13.73 18.86
CA GLU A 29 -17.39 13.00 18.18
C GLU A 29 -17.91 11.68 17.56
N GLY A 30 -19.13 11.68 16.99
CA GLY A 30 -19.68 10.69 16.08
C GLY A 30 -19.46 11.05 14.61
N VAL A 31 -18.56 11.98 14.31
CA VAL A 31 -18.13 12.27 12.94
C VAL A 31 -17.01 11.29 12.61
N PHE A 32 -17.35 10.27 11.82
CA PHE A 32 -16.48 9.31 11.13
C PHE A 32 -15.03 9.40 11.56
N ASP A 33 -14.57 8.35 12.23
CA ASP A 33 -13.15 8.04 12.41
C ASP A 33 -12.51 8.01 11.02
N LYS A 34 -12.17 9.18 10.48
CA LYS A 34 -11.19 9.33 9.40
C LYS A 34 -9.92 8.89 10.09
N GLU A 35 -9.70 7.58 10.11
CA GLU A 35 -8.42 6.97 10.47
C GLU A 35 -7.39 7.92 9.87
N LYS A 36 -6.64 8.64 10.72
CA LYS A 36 -5.61 9.56 10.24
C LYS A 36 -4.60 8.72 9.49
N PHE A 37 -4.82 8.60 8.20
CA PHE A 37 -4.03 7.82 7.28
C PHE A 37 -2.68 8.51 7.21
N THR A 38 -1.67 7.89 7.83
CA THR A 38 -0.33 8.43 7.81
C THR A 38 0.39 7.91 6.57
N PRO A 39 1.04 8.78 5.78
CA PRO A 39 1.84 8.34 4.65
C PRO A 39 2.89 7.31 5.08
N ALA A 40 2.90 6.16 4.41
CA ALA A 40 3.77 5.04 4.74
C ALA A 40 5.18 5.26 4.18
N GLY A 41 6.21 5.05 5.01
CA GLY A 41 7.64 5.14 4.65
C GLY A 41 8.15 3.98 3.79
N PHE A 42 9.40 4.06 3.32
CA PHE A 42 10.00 3.05 2.45
C PHE A 42 10.08 1.67 3.10
N TRP A 43 10.68 1.57 4.29
CA TRP A 43 10.97 0.29 4.96
C TRP A 43 9.75 -0.58 5.24
N ILE A 44 8.62 0.04 5.61
CA ILE A 44 7.40 -0.72 5.85
C ILE A 44 6.78 -1.24 4.54
N ARG A 45 6.95 -0.50 3.44
CA ARG A 45 6.54 -0.96 2.10
C ARG A 45 7.47 -2.07 1.59
N LEU A 46 8.77 -1.98 1.89
CA LEU A 46 9.75 -3.04 1.57
C LEU A 46 9.41 -4.34 2.31
N GLY A 47 9.15 -4.27 3.62
CA GLY A 47 8.72 -5.44 4.39
C GLY A 47 7.42 -6.05 3.86
N ALA A 48 6.44 -5.21 3.51
CA ALA A 48 5.22 -5.67 2.85
C ALA A 48 5.51 -6.37 1.51
N TYR A 49 6.44 -5.85 0.71
CA TYR A 49 6.82 -6.44 -0.56
C TYR A 49 7.46 -7.83 -0.41
N ILE A 50 8.26 -8.05 0.64
CA ILE A 50 8.83 -9.38 0.95
C ILE A 50 7.70 -10.40 1.13
N ILE A 51 6.66 -10.05 1.87
CA ILE A 51 5.50 -10.95 2.05
C ILE A 51 4.72 -11.11 0.73
N ASP A 52 4.59 -10.03 -0.06
CA ASP A 52 3.94 -10.09 -1.38
C ASP A 52 4.64 -11.06 -2.34
N LEU A 53 5.92 -11.41 -2.13
CA LEU A 53 6.61 -12.43 -2.95
C LEU A 53 5.88 -13.78 -2.94
N ILE A 54 5.26 -14.17 -1.83
CA ILE A 54 4.45 -15.40 -1.77
C ILE A 54 3.21 -15.26 -2.66
N GLY A 55 2.54 -14.11 -2.62
CA GLY A 55 1.37 -13.84 -3.47
C GLY A 55 1.72 -13.83 -4.95
N ILE A 56 2.87 -13.23 -5.29
CA ILE A 56 3.39 -13.20 -6.66
C ILE A 56 3.75 -14.62 -7.13
N LEU A 57 4.41 -15.42 -6.27
CA LEU A 57 4.75 -16.81 -6.58
C LEU A 57 3.49 -17.65 -6.80
N GLY A 58 2.48 -17.53 -5.91
CA GLY A 58 1.20 -18.21 -6.08
C GLY A 58 0.51 -17.82 -7.38
N CYS A 59 0.53 -16.53 -7.73
CA CYS A 59 0.01 -16.05 -9.01
C CYS A 59 0.78 -16.64 -10.20
N ALA A 60 2.11 -16.73 -10.13
CA ALA A 60 2.94 -17.33 -11.16
C ALA A 60 2.62 -18.82 -11.38
N VAL A 61 2.40 -19.58 -10.30
CA VAL A 61 2.01 -21.00 -10.38
C VAL A 61 0.64 -21.15 -11.04
N VAL A 62 -0.35 -20.35 -10.62
CA VAL A 62 -1.70 -20.37 -11.21
C VAL A 62 -1.66 -20.03 -12.70
N LEU A 63 -0.92 -18.97 -13.07
CA LEU A 63 -0.75 -18.59 -14.47
C LEU A 63 -0.10 -19.71 -15.28
N GLY A 64 0.92 -20.38 -14.74
CA GLY A 64 1.61 -21.46 -15.45
C GLY A 64 0.69 -22.65 -15.70
N PHE A 65 -0.10 -23.01 -14.68
CA PHE A 65 -1.11 -24.05 -14.79
C PHE A 65 -2.19 -23.73 -15.83
N VAL A 66 -2.73 -22.50 -15.81
CA VAL A 66 -3.73 -22.04 -16.79
C VAL A 66 -3.16 -22.09 -18.21
N MET A 67 -1.94 -21.61 -18.42
CA MET A 67 -1.34 -21.63 -19.76
C MET A 67 -1.08 -23.06 -20.26
N THR A 68 -0.66 -23.96 -19.37
CA THR A 68 -0.48 -25.38 -19.71
C THR A 68 -1.79 -26.01 -20.17
N ILE A 69 -2.91 -25.72 -19.50
CA ILE A 69 -4.24 -26.22 -19.90
C ILE A 69 -4.68 -25.65 -21.26
N LEU A 70 -4.46 -24.35 -21.48
CA LEU A 70 -4.96 -23.66 -22.68
C LEU A 70 -4.15 -23.98 -23.94
N PHE A 71 -2.82 -24.14 -23.81
CA PHE A 71 -1.90 -24.24 -24.94
C PHE A 71 -1.19 -25.58 -25.04
N GLY A 72 -1.33 -26.46 -24.05
CA GLY A 72 -0.71 -27.80 -24.04
C GLY A 72 0.81 -27.79 -23.84
N GLU A 73 1.41 -26.60 -23.72
CA GLU A 73 2.84 -26.41 -23.52
C GLU A 73 3.09 -25.61 -22.24
N SER A 74 4.13 -26.00 -21.50
CA SER A 74 4.67 -25.14 -20.46
C SER A 74 5.35 -23.96 -21.13
N ILE A 75 4.92 -22.73 -20.83
CA ILE A 75 5.55 -21.52 -21.36
C ILE A 75 6.87 -21.29 -20.62
N THR A 76 7.86 -22.12 -20.95
CA THR A 76 9.24 -22.03 -20.47
C THR A 76 10.13 -21.23 -21.41
N ASP A 77 9.64 -20.91 -22.61
CA ASP A 77 10.42 -20.24 -23.64
C ASP A 77 10.57 -18.73 -23.40
N LEU A 78 9.71 -18.13 -22.57
CA LEU A 78 9.92 -16.76 -22.14
C LEU A 78 10.97 -16.69 -21.02
N PRO A 79 11.86 -15.69 -21.03
CA PRO A 79 12.80 -15.49 -19.94
C PRO A 79 12.09 -15.38 -18.58
N ASN A 80 12.63 -16.02 -17.55
CA ASN A 80 12.07 -16.01 -16.19
C ASN A 80 11.74 -14.60 -15.66
N VAL A 81 12.52 -13.59 -16.09
CA VAL A 81 12.28 -12.18 -15.75
C VAL A 81 10.93 -11.70 -16.28
N PHE A 82 10.57 -12.02 -17.52
CA PHE A 82 9.28 -11.64 -18.10
C PHE A 82 8.12 -12.31 -17.36
N TRP A 83 8.27 -13.60 -17.03
CA TRP A 83 7.26 -14.35 -16.28
C TRP A 83 7.04 -13.76 -14.88
N SER A 84 8.12 -13.44 -14.17
CA SER A 84 8.06 -12.80 -12.86
C SER A 84 7.40 -11.42 -12.92
N TYR A 85 7.70 -10.63 -13.96
CA TYR A 85 7.10 -9.31 -14.18
C TYR A 85 5.60 -9.42 -14.48
N ALA A 86 5.20 -10.31 -15.38
CA ALA A 86 3.79 -10.53 -15.72
C ALA A 86 2.99 -10.98 -14.49
N SER A 87 3.52 -11.95 -13.74
CA SER A 87 2.90 -12.46 -12.50
C SER A 87 2.75 -11.34 -11.47
N TYR A 88 3.78 -10.50 -11.29
CA TYR A 88 3.71 -9.34 -10.43
C TYR A 88 2.61 -8.37 -10.85
N VAL A 89 2.58 -7.97 -12.13
CA VAL A 89 1.61 -6.98 -12.63
C VAL A 89 0.18 -7.49 -12.48
N ILE A 90 -0.06 -8.75 -12.79
CA ILE A 90 -1.38 -9.39 -12.65
C ILE A 90 -1.77 -9.41 -11.18
N TYR A 91 -0.93 -9.99 -10.32
CA TYR A 91 -1.16 -10.07 -8.87
C TYR A 91 -1.46 -8.68 -8.26
N SER A 92 -0.61 -7.70 -8.52
CA SER A 92 -0.74 -6.37 -7.94
C SER A 92 -1.97 -5.65 -8.48
N THR A 93 -2.27 -5.75 -9.78
CA THR A 93 -3.44 -5.09 -10.38
C THR A 93 -4.73 -5.61 -9.78
N PHE A 94 -4.91 -6.94 -9.71
CA PHE A 94 -6.15 -7.53 -9.19
C PHE A 94 -6.34 -7.21 -7.71
N THR A 95 -5.31 -7.41 -6.89
CA THR A 95 -5.40 -7.15 -5.44
C THR A 95 -5.64 -5.67 -5.15
N LEU A 96 -4.96 -4.77 -5.85
CA LEU A 96 -5.13 -3.33 -5.71
C LEU A 96 -6.49 -2.84 -6.23
N SER A 97 -6.99 -3.37 -7.34
CA SER A 97 -8.29 -2.97 -7.87
C SER A 97 -9.46 -3.40 -6.97
N ILE A 98 -9.36 -4.57 -6.33
CA ILE A 98 -10.46 -5.11 -5.52
C ILE A 98 -10.39 -4.56 -4.08
N TRP A 99 -9.21 -4.59 -3.46
CA TRP A 99 -9.05 -4.28 -2.04
C TRP A 99 -8.27 -3.00 -1.78
N SER A 100 -7.73 -2.35 -2.81
CA SER A 100 -6.81 -1.22 -2.65
C SER A 100 -5.60 -1.56 -1.78
N THR A 101 -5.25 -2.85 -1.68
CA THR A 101 -4.12 -3.36 -0.91
C THR A 101 -3.69 -4.73 -1.44
N THR A 102 -2.42 -5.08 -1.25
CA THR A 102 -1.86 -6.41 -1.53
C THR A 102 -1.83 -7.22 -0.23
N LEU A 103 -1.52 -8.52 -0.28
CA LEU A 103 -1.54 -9.38 0.92
C LEU A 103 -0.54 -8.90 1.98
N GLY A 104 0.70 -8.65 1.56
CA GLY A 104 1.74 -8.11 2.42
C GLY A 104 1.42 -6.72 2.92
N LYS A 105 0.90 -5.84 2.05
CA LYS A 105 0.44 -4.50 2.46
C LYS A 105 -0.67 -4.60 3.51
N TYR A 106 -1.64 -5.48 3.35
CA TYR A 106 -2.70 -5.70 4.32
C TYR A 106 -2.17 -6.16 5.68
N ILE A 107 -1.21 -7.08 5.69
CA ILE A 107 -0.55 -7.55 6.91
C ILE A 107 0.13 -6.39 7.64
N TYR A 108 0.83 -5.52 6.91
CA TYR A 108 1.45 -4.29 7.44
C TYR A 108 0.47 -3.14 7.70
N GLY A 109 -0.83 -3.31 7.47
CA GLY A 109 -1.84 -2.26 7.66
C GLY A 109 -1.72 -1.11 6.65
N LEU A 110 -1.17 -1.40 5.47
CA LEU A 110 -1.00 -0.46 4.37
C LEU A 110 -2.19 -0.54 3.41
N LYS A 111 -2.55 0.61 2.85
CA LYS A 111 -3.57 0.75 1.81
C LYS A 111 -3.12 1.77 0.78
N VAL A 112 -3.48 1.55 -0.48
CA VAL A 112 -3.25 2.48 -1.58
C VAL A 112 -4.54 3.24 -1.83
N ILE A 113 -4.49 4.57 -1.75
CA ILE A 113 -5.64 5.45 -2.02
C ILE A 113 -5.26 6.42 -3.14
N ASN A 114 -6.26 7.05 -3.76
CA ASN A 114 -6.02 8.16 -4.67
C ASN A 114 -5.81 9.48 -3.88
N GLU A 115 -5.42 10.54 -4.58
CA GLU A 115 -5.27 11.89 -3.99
C GLU A 115 -6.56 12.46 -3.39
N SER A 116 -7.72 11.94 -3.78
CA SER A 116 -9.03 12.28 -3.23
C SER A 116 -9.45 11.40 -2.03
N GLU A 117 -8.50 10.67 -1.43
CA GLU A 117 -8.70 9.75 -0.30
C GLU A 117 -9.63 8.54 -0.57
N ASN A 118 -9.97 8.27 -1.82
CA ASN A 118 -10.81 7.16 -2.22
C ASN A 118 -10.01 5.91 -2.60
N ASN A 119 -10.69 4.78 -2.69
CA ASN A 119 -10.13 3.55 -3.27
C ASN A 119 -9.69 3.79 -4.72
N ILE A 120 -8.67 3.07 -5.15
CA ILE A 120 -8.17 3.16 -6.53
C ILE A 120 -9.03 2.33 -7.48
N ASP A 121 -9.24 2.84 -8.68
CA ASP A 121 -9.90 2.14 -9.78
C ASP A 121 -8.94 1.18 -10.50
N PHE A 122 -9.50 0.28 -11.32
CA PHE A 122 -8.74 -0.70 -12.08
C PHE A 122 -7.70 -0.05 -13.00
N GLY A 123 -8.04 1.05 -13.69
CA GLY A 123 -7.12 1.73 -14.60
C GLY A 123 -5.93 2.33 -13.88
N THR A 124 -6.16 2.94 -12.72
CA THR A 124 -5.07 3.42 -11.84
C THR A 124 -4.24 2.27 -11.28
N ALA A 125 -4.87 1.16 -10.89
CA ALA A 125 -4.18 -0.03 -10.39
C ALA A 125 -3.23 -0.63 -11.45
N VAL A 126 -3.66 -0.74 -12.71
CA VAL A 126 -2.83 -1.20 -13.83
C VAL A 126 -1.64 -0.26 -14.04
N LYS A 127 -1.89 1.05 -14.18
CA LYS A 127 -0.83 2.05 -14.40
C LYS A 127 0.22 2.00 -13.31
N ARG A 128 -0.21 1.98 -12.05
CA ARG A 128 0.67 1.87 -10.89
C ARG A 128 1.49 0.58 -10.92
N SER A 129 0.85 -0.55 -11.21
CA SER A 129 1.47 -1.88 -11.26
C SER A 129 2.54 -1.97 -12.36
N LEU A 130 2.32 -1.39 -13.52
CA LEU A 130 3.31 -1.35 -14.61
C LEU A 130 4.51 -0.45 -14.27
N LEU A 131 4.27 0.67 -13.60
CA LEU A 131 5.32 1.66 -13.30
C LEU A 131 6.21 1.28 -12.11
N GLN A 132 5.68 0.50 -11.15
CA GLN A 132 6.41 0.18 -9.91
C GLN A 132 7.69 -0.65 -10.14
N PRO A 133 7.72 -1.69 -10.99
CA PRO A 133 8.94 -2.43 -11.31
C PRO A 133 9.96 -1.57 -12.07
N LEU A 134 9.50 -0.74 -13.01
CA LEU A 134 10.36 0.22 -13.72
C LEU A 134 11.06 1.16 -12.74
N SER A 135 10.34 1.66 -11.75
CA SER A 135 10.87 2.50 -10.67
C SER A 135 11.88 1.77 -9.78
N THR A 136 11.86 0.44 -9.75
CA THR A 136 12.75 -0.39 -8.92
C THR A 136 14.01 -0.78 -9.69
N ILE A 137 13.91 -1.00 -11.01
CA ILE A 137 15.02 -1.31 -11.92
C ILE A 137 16.07 -0.18 -11.94
N PHE A 138 15.66 1.08 -11.81
CA PHE A 138 16.59 2.21 -11.63
C PHE A 138 17.16 2.31 -10.20
N PHE A 139 17.66 1.20 -9.64
CA PHE A 139 18.38 1.13 -8.35
C PHE A 139 17.73 1.87 -7.16
N GLY A 140 16.39 1.91 -7.12
CA GLY A 140 15.69 2.62 -6.05
C GLY A 140 15.68 4.16 -6.16
N ILE A 141 16.19 4.74 -7.26
CA ILE A 141 16.12 6.19 -7.54
C ILE A 141 14.67 6.68 -7.50
N GLY A 142 13.72 5.87 -7.94
CA GLY A 142 12.30 6.23 -7.88
C GLY A 142 11.72 6.35 -6.47
N TYR A 143 12.43 5.89 -5.45
CA TYR A 143 12.09 6.10 -4.03
C TYR A 143 12.84 7.28 -3.41
N TRP A 144 13.73 7.96 -4.13
CA TRP A 144 14.46 9.13 -3.63
C TRP A 144 13.52 10.31 -3.28
N ASN A 145 12.43 10.47 -4.03
CA ASN A 145 11.44 11.52 -3.74
C ASN A 145 10.57 11.23 -2.51
N MET A 146 10.67 10.03 -1.94
CA MET A 146 9.81 9.59 -0.85
C MET A 146 10.05 10.34 0.46
N ASP A 147 11.27 10.82 0.68
CA ASP A 147 11.61 11.60 1.89
C ASP A 147 11.38 13.11 1.70
N LYS A 148 11.28 13.57 0.44
CA LYS A 148 11.09 14.98 0.09
C LYS A 148 9.62 15.41 0.07
N ASN A 149 8.70 14.47 -0.17
CA ASN A 149 7.27 14.76 -0.29
C ASN A 149 6.55 14.42 1.03
N ILE A 150 5.69 15.34 1.51
CA ILE A 150 4.89 15.14 2.73
C ILE A 150 3.99 13.90 2.65
N ASN A 151 3.57 13.52 1.44
CA ASN A 151 2.75 12.34 1.16
C ASN A 151 3.59 11.06 0.95
N LYS A 152 4.93 11.14 1.09
CA LYS A 152 5.87 10.03 0.90
C LYS A 152 5.61 9.23 -0.38
N GLN A 153 5.37 9.92 -1.49
CA GLN A 153 5.10 9.31 -2.78
C GLN A 153 6.42 8.95 -3.48
N ALA A 154 6.51 7.72 -4.00
CA ALA A 154 7.54 7.35 -4.97
C ALA A 154 7.15 7.86 -6.37
N TRP A 155 8.09 7.86 -7.33
CA TRP A 155 7.82 8.35 -8.69
C TRP A 155 6.66 7.62 -9.38
N HIS A 156 6.53 6.31 -9.15
CA HIS A 156 5.41 5.55 -9.69
C HIS A 156 4.08 5.88 -9.00
N ASP A 157 4.12 6.28 -7.72
CA ASP A 157 2.94 6.73 -6.97
C ASP A 157 2.45 8.07 -7.50
N GLU A 158 3.37 9.02 -7.68
CA GLU A 158 3.09 10.36 -8.18
C GLU A 158 2.52 10.33 -9.60
N LYS A 159 3.15 9.56 -10.51
CA LYS A 159 2.65 9.39 -11.89
C LYS A 159 1.29 8.70 -11.95
N SER A 160 0.97 7.86 -10.97
CA SER A 160 -0.34 7.20 -10.87
C SER A 160 -1.34 7.98 -10.01
N ARG A 161 -0.97 9.14 -9.45
CA ARG A 161 -1.79 9.93 -8.51
C ARG A 161 -2.32 9.09 -7.34
N THR A 162 -1.45 8.25 -6.79
CA THR A 162 -1.76 7.38 -5.66
C THR A 162 -0.90 7.71 -4.46
N ILE A 163 -1.40 7.39 -3.27
CA ILE A 163 -0.73 7.58 -1.98
C ILE A 163 -0.84 6.26 -1.22
N VAL A 164 0.28 5.77 -0.66
CA VAL A 164 0.24 4.62 0.24
C VAL A 164 0.16 5.11 1.67
N VAL A 165 -0.92 4.76 2.32
CA VAL A 165 -1.22 5.16 3.69
C VAL A 165 -1.17 3.97 4.62
N ARG A 166 -0.90 4.27 5.89
CA ARG A 166 -0.80 3.30 6.97
C ARG A 166 -1.88 3.54 8.01
N ARG A 167 -2.53 2.45 8.42
CA ARG A 167 -3.42 2.38 9.58
C ARG A 167 -2.65 2.01 10.83
N LYS A 168 -3.16 2.43 11.99
CA LYS A 168 -2.57 2.08 13.29
C LYS A 168 -2.83 0.58 13.55
N LYS A 169 -1.79 -0.24 13.41
CA LYS A 169 -1.83 -1.70 13.61
C LYS A 169 -0.58 -2.16 14.36
N ASN A 170 -0.70 -3.21 15.16
CA ASN A 170 0.44 -3.90 15.75
C ASN A 170 1.22 -4.63 14.64
N LEU A 171 2.50 -4.27 14.45
CA LEU A 171 3.35 -4.82 13.40
C LEU A 171 4.18 -6.02 13.82
N VAL A 172 4.11 -6.46 15.08
CA VAL A 172 4.94 -7.58 15.58
C VAL A 172 4.77 -8.82 14.69
N LEU A 173 3.54 -9.21 14.38
CA LEU A 173 3.28 -10.34 13.49
C LEU A 173 3.86 -10.12 12.09
N ALA A 174 3.71 -8.91 11.53
CA ALA A 174 4.24 -8.58 10.22
C ALA A 174 5.76 -8.72 10.17
N TYR A 175 6.46 -8.21 11.19
CA TYR A 175 7.91 -8.33 11.30
C TYR A 175 8.36 -9.78 11.49
N LEU A 176 7.69 -10.54 12.36
CA LEU A 176 7.99 -11.96 12.56
C LEU A 176 7.86 -12.75 11.25
N LEU A 177 6.78 -12.54 10.51
CA LEU A 177 6.58 -13.19 9.21
C LEU A 177 7.69 -12.83 8.22
N THR A 178 8.09 -11.56 8.13
CA THR A 178 9.21 -11.18 7.25
C THR A 178 10.54 -11.80 7.65
N ILE A 179 10.82 -11.90 8.95
CA ILE A 179 12.06 -12.52 9.44
C ILE A 179 12.05 -14.01 9.14
N ILE A 180 10.95 -14.71 9.43
CA ILE A 180 10.79 -16.14 9.15
C ILE A 180 10.99 -16.42 7.66
N MET A 181 10.37 -15.63 6.78
CA MET A 181 10.58 -15.76 5.33
C MET A 181 12.04 -15.57 4.91
N GLY A 182 12.72 -14.56 5.47
CA GLY A 182 14.13 -14.32 5.19
C GLY A 182 15.03 -15.47 5.64
N VAL A 183 14.77 -16.04 6.82
CA VAL A 183 15.51 -17.20 7.35
C VAL A 183 15.26 -18.44 6.49
N ILE A 184 14.01 -18.73 6.14
CA ILE A 184 13.68 -19.87 5.26
C ILE A 184 14.41 -19.73 3.92
N TRP A 185 14.39 -18.53 3.32
CA TRP A 185 15.08 -18.29 2.06
C TRP A 185 16.60 -18.51 2.17
N LEU A 186 17.23 -18.09 3.27
CA LEU A 186 18.66 -18.32 3.51
C LEU A 186 18.99 -19.81 3.66
N ILE A 187 18.16 -20.57 4.38
CA ILE A 187 18.34 -22.02 4.56
C ILE A 187 18.28 -22.74 3.21
N LEU A 188 17.22 -22.49 2.44
CA LEU A 188 17.05 -23.08 1.10
C LEU A 188 18.18 -22.69 0.14
N SER A 189 18.71 -21.48 0.28
CA SER A 189 19.84 -21.03 -0.54
C SER A 189 21.15 -21.72 -0.16
N ALA A 190 21.36 -22.01 1.12
CA ALA A 190 22.56 -22.73 1.59
C ALA A 190 22.55 -24.22 1.20
N GLU A 191 21.36 -24.83 1.05
CA GLU A 191 21.23 -26.22 0.60
C GLU A 191 21.45 -26.39 -0.91
N SER A 192 21.38 -25.30 -1.69
CA SER A 192 21.51 -25.33 -3.16
C SER A 192 22.93 -24.98 -3.66
N THR A 193 23.86 -24.68 -2.75
CA THR A 193 25.30 -24.49 -3.02
C THR A 193 26.11 -25.72 -2.67
#